data_AF-D4VSV1-F1
#
_entry.id   AF-D4VSV1-F1
#
_cell.length_a   1.000
_cell.length_b   1.000
_cell.length_c   1.000
_cell.angle_alpha   90.00
_cell.angle_beta   90.00
_cell.angle_gamma   90.00
#
_symmetry.space_group_name_H-M   'P 1'
#
loop_
_entity.id
_entity.type
_entity.pdbx_description
1 polymer ?
#
loop_
_entity_poly.entity_id
_entity_poly.type
_entity_poly.pdbx_seq_one_letter_code
_entity_poly.pdbx_strand_id
1 'polypeptide(L)'
;MLKLQVRDQLMMRNKIRQLLWLLCCLPVLTGCIGEDDYANDPRGNFEQLWKIIDEQYCFLDTKGIDWDAVHDEYSKLIIPSMSNDDLFDILSQMLYILKDGHVNLSSASRISYYDAWYQGYPWNYREDILYNYYLGSTNSGYRTSAGLKYKIFDNNIGYIRYESFSAGVGDGNLDEVLYYLQICNGLIIDVRDNGGGNLTNSSRIAARFTDKLALTGYIQHKTGPGHNDFSEMEPIYLEPSNSIRWQKKVVILTNRRCYSATNDFVNIMRSLNNDNEDKRIIQLGDQTGGGSGLPFSSELPNGWSVRFSASPHFDKYGKSLEDGIKPDVYVNMDKILEEGIEQGDIESQKKDPLIEKAFEILSE
;
A
#
# COMPACT_ATOMS: atom_id res chain seq x y z
N MET A 1 60.03 -13.70 45.75
CA MET A 1 58.58 -13.64 46.03
C MET A 1 57.75 -13.02 44.91
N LEU A 2 58.22 -12.01 44.18
CA LEU A 2 57.42 -11.34 43.12
C LEU A 2 57.17 -12.15 41.82
N LYS A 3 57.97 -13.19 41.51
CA LYS A 3 57.82 -14.00 40.29
C LYS A 3 56.79 -15.14 40.37
N LEU A 4 56.39 -15.56 41.57
CA LEU A 4 55.40 -16.63 41.76
C LEU A 4 53.96 -16.08 41.66
N GLN A 5 53.70 -14.89 42.22
CA GLN A 5 52.38 -14.24 42.17
C GLN A 5 51.89 -13.88 40.76
N VAL A 6 52.80 -13.52 39.84
CA VAL A 6 52.42 -13.15 38.46
C VAL A 6 52.05 -14.38 37.62
N ARG A 7 52.66 -15.54 37.90
CA ARG A 7 52.42 -16.79 37.16
C ARG A 7 51.06 -17.40 37.51
N ASP A 8 50.63 -17.30 38.77
CA ASP A 8 49.33 -17.80 39.22
C ASP A 8 48.17 -16.92 38.74
N GLN A 9 48.36 -15.59 38.66
CA GLN A 9 47.37 -14.69 38.06
C GLN A 9 47.21 -14.90 36.55
N LEU A 10 48.29 -15.20 35.81
CA LEU A 10 48.20 -15.50 34.37
C LEU A 10 47.50 -16.83 34.09
N MET A 11 47.74 -17.87 34.90
CA MET A 11 47.08 -19.17 34.75
C MET A 11 45.60 -19.13 35.10
N MET A 12 45.19 -18.35 36.12
CA MET A 12 43.76 -18.15 36.42
C MET A 12 43.03 -17.39 35.31
N ARG A 13 43.66 -16.37 34.70
CA ARG A 13 43.06 -15.57 33.62
C ARG A 13 42.83 -16.37 32.34
N ASN A 14 43.70 -17.35 32.05
CA ASN A 14 43.53 -18.25 30.90
C ASN A 14 42.48 -19.34 31.15
N LYS A 15 42.36 -19.87 32.38
CA LYS A 15 41.28 -20.82 32.72
C LYS A 15 39.90 -20.17 32.71
N ILE A 16 39.78 -18.93 33.17
CA ILE A 16 38.52 -18.16 33.12
C ILE A 16 38.14 -17.83 31.67
N ARG A 17 39.10 -17.50 30.80
CA ARG A 17 38.86 -17.31 29.37
C ARG A 17 38.48 -18.61 28.65
N GLN A 18 39.09 -19.75 28.99
CA GLN A 18 38.70 -21.04 28.41
C GLN A 18 37.32 -21.51 28.89
N LEU A 19 36.95 -21.22 30.15
CA LEU A 19 35.61 -21.51 30.68
C LEU A 19 34.52 -20.61 30.06
N LEU A 20 34.85 -19.34 29.76
CA LEU A 20 33.97 -18.40 29.04
C LEU A 20 33.79 -18.77 27.55
N TRP A 21 34.81 -19.36 26.90
CA TRP A 21 34.69 -19.87 25.54
C TRP A 21 33.89 -21.19 25.47
N LEU A 22 33.94 -22.02 26.51
CA LEU A 22 33.10 -23.23 26.62
C LEU A 22 31.63 -22.92 26.98
N LEU A 23 31.35 -21.81 27.68
CA LEU A 23 29.98 -21.35 27.96
C LEU A 23 29.32 -20.61 26.77
N CYS A 24 30.11 -20.10 25.82
CA CYS A 24 29.59 -19.46 24.60
C CYS A 24 29.23 -20.45 23.47
N CYS A 25 29.41 -21.77 23.67
CA CYS A 25 29.20 -22.76 22.61
C CYS A 25 28.01 -23.72 22.82
N LEU A 26 27.19 -23.60 23.88
CA LEU A 26 25.88 -24.28 23.98
C LEU A 26 25.04 -23.57 25.08
N PRO A 27 23.81 -23.08 24.81
CA PRO A 27 22.82 -23.73 23.96
C PRO A 27 22.32 -22.85 22.80
N VAL A 28 22.66 -23.24 21.57
CA VAL A 28 21.85 -22.90 20.37
C VAL A 28 21.13 -24.17 19.95
N LEU A 29 20.26 -24.69 20.82
CA LEU A 29 19.34 -25.80 20.52
C LEU A 29 18.15 -25.72 21.47
N THR A 30 17.30 -24.71 21.29
CA THR A 30 15.86 -24.73 21.62
C THR A 30 15.21 -23.57 20.88
N GLY A 31 15.29 -23.68 19.55
CA GLY A 31 14.63 -22.77 18.62
C GLY A 31 14.26 -23.54 17.35
N CYS A 32 13.91 -24.82 17.47
CA CYS A 32 13.01 -25.42 16.50
C CYS A 32 11.64 -24.80 16.81
N ILE A 33 11.38 -23.61 16.27
CA ILE A 33 10.03 -23.37 15.77
C ILE A 33 9.88 -24.49 14.73
N GLY A 34 9.11 -25.52 15.08
CA GLY A 34 8.73 -26.50 14.09
C GLY A 34 7.93 -25.76 13.06
N GLU A 35 8.53 -25.38 11.95
CA GLU A 35 7.76 -25.33 10.72
C GLU A 35 7.22 -26.74 10.56
N ASP A 36 5.88 -26.86 10.51
CA ASP A 36 5.29 -28.11 10.12
C ASP A 36 5.80 -28.39 8.70
N ASP A 37 6.64 -29.43 8.56
CA ASP A 37 7.14 -29.86 7.27
C ASP A 37 5.99 -30.50 6.48
N TYR A 38 5.21 -29.66 5.79
CA TYR A 38 4.16 -30.14 4.91
C TYR A 38 4.77 -30.84 3.69
N ALA A 39 4.15 -31.95 3.29
CA ALA A 39 4.60 -32.69 2.12
C ALA A 39 4.43 -31.87 0.83
N ASN A 40 5.37 -32.02 -0.10
CA ASN A 40 5.22 -31.51 -1.46
C ASN A 40 4.30 -32.42 -2.29
N ASP A 41 3.03 -32.44 -1.90
CA ASP A 41 1.92 -33.08 -2.59
C ASP A 41 0.66 -32.18 -2.52
N PRO A 42 -0.42 -32.48 -3.26
CA PRO A 42 -1.62 -31.63 -3.24
C PRO A 42 -2.20 -31.38 -1.85
N ARG A 43 -2.14 -32.37 -0.96
CA ARG A 43 -2.65 -32.25 0.41
C ARG A 43 -1.78 -31.33 1.23
N GLY A 44 -0.47 -31.55 1.27
CA GLY A 44 0.45 -30.73 2.05
C GLY A 44 0.46 -29.26 1.62
N ASN A 45 0.40 -28.98 0.31
CA ASN A 45 0.28 -27.61 -0.19
C ASN A 45 -1.04 -26.94 0.21
N PHE A 46 -2.15 -27.67 0.19
CA PHE A 46 -3.45 -27.17 0.66
C PHE A 46 -3.43 -26.85 2.16
N GLU A 47 -2.99 -27.81 3.00
CA GLU A 47 -2.94 -27.64 4.45
C GLU A 47 -2.02 -26.48 4.84
N GLN A 48 -0.86 -26.36 4.20
CA GLN A 48 0.05 -25.24 4.45
C GLN A 48 -0.55 -23.89 4.03
N LEU A 49 -1.15 -23.81 2.83
CA LEU A 49 -1.77 -22.56 2.39
C LEU A 49 -2.91 -22.14 3.34
N TRP A 50 -3.76 -23.09 3.73
CA TRP A 50 -4.84 -22.83 4.66
C TRP A 50 -4.30 -22.31 5.99
N LYS A 51 -3.29 -22.98 6.56
CA LYS A 51 -2.66 -22.60 7.83
C LYS A 51 -1.99 -21.23 7.76
N ILE A 52 -1.31 -20.91 6.65
CA ILE A 52 -0.70 -19.59 6.45
C ILE A 52 -1.77 -18.49 6.52
N ILE A 53 -2.92 -18.68 5.85
CA ILE A 53 -4.02 -17.71 5.92
C ILE A 53 -4.60 -17.66 7.32
N ASP A 54 -4.85 -18.81 7.94
CA ASP A 54 -5.41 -18.91 9.29
C ASP A 54 -4.58 -18.11 10.32
N GLU A 55 -3.26 -18.31 10.30
CA GLU A 55 -2.38 -17.75 11.33
C GLU A 55 -1.89 -16.34 11.00
N GLN A 56 -1.81 -15.94 9.73
CA GLN A 56 -1.14 -14.69 9.32
C GLN A 56 -2.07 -13.66 8.67
N TYR A 57 -3.20 -14.08 8.09
CA TYR A 57 -4.12 -13.14 7.46
C TYR A 57 -4.90 -12.34 8.52
N CYS A 58 -4.96 -11.03 8.35
CA CYS A 58 -5.37 -10.13 9.42
C CYS A 58 -6.86 -9.78 9.43
N PHE A 59 -7.63 -10.28 8.46
CA PHE A 59 -8.98 -9.76 8.18
C PHE A 59 -10.06 -10.84 8.12
N LEU A 60 -9.80 -12.05 8.64
CA LEU A 60 -10.82 -13.13 8.70
C LEU A 60 -12.03 -12.68 9.53
N ASP A 61 -11.79 -12.29 10.78
CA ASP A 61 -12.86 -11.91 11.72
C ASP A 61 -13.58 -10.63 11.31
N THR A 62 -12.85 -9.64 10.80
CA THR A 62 -13.46 -8.38 10.34
C THR A 62 -14.34 -8.58 9.11
N LYS A 63 -14.05 -9.62 8.30
CA LYS A 63 -14.88 -10.04 7.17
C LYS A 63 -15.95 -11.07 7.55
N GLY A 64 -15.96 -11.55 8.80
CA GLY A 64 -16.88 -12.58 9.28
C GLY A 64 -16.73 -13.90 8.55
N ILE A 65 -15.49 -14.27 8.17
CA ILE A 65 -15.19 -15.50 7.44
C ILE A 65 -14.87 -16.60 8.44
N ASP A 66 -15.66 -17.66 8.43
CA ASP A 66 -15.38 -18.91 9.14
C ASP A 66 -14.34 -19.72 8.33
N TRP A 67 -13.07 -19.56 8.66
CA TRP A 67 -11.98 -20.16 7.90
C TRP A 67 -11.84 -21.67 8.12
N ASP A 68 -12.30 -22.18 9.26
CA ASP A 68 -12.42 -23.62 9.53
C ASP A 68 -13.48 -24.25 8.61
N ALA A 69 -14.65 -23.61 8.44
CA ALA A 69 -15.66 -24.09 7.51
C ALA A 69 -15.15 -24.10 6.05
N VAL A 70 -14.35 -23.10 5.67
CA VAL A 70 -13.68 -23.07 4.35
C VAL A 70 -12.70 -24.25 4.21
N HIS A 71 -11.92 -24.56 5.24
CA HIS A 71 -11.07 -25.77 5.24
C HIS A 71 -11.90 -27.02 4.95
N ASP A 72 -12.95 -27.24 5.74
CA ASP A 72 -13.79 -28.43 5.69
C ASP A 72 -14.45 -28.62 4.30
N GLU A 73 -14.79 -27.52 3.62
CA GLU A 73 -15.33 -27.54 2.27
C GLU A 73 -14.26 -27.91 1.25
N TYR A 74 -13.13 -27.19 1.23
CA TYR A 74 -12.11 -27.34 0.20
C TYR A 74 -11.26 -28.60 0.38
N SER A 75 -11.07 -29.06 1.62
CA SER A 75 -10.32 -30.29 1.96
C SER A 75 -10.89 -31.53 1.26
N LYS A 76 -12.22 -31.56 1.02
CA LYS A 76 -12.92 -32.64 0.31
C LYS A 76 -12.60 -32.68 -1.20
N LEU A 77 -12.15 -31.56 -1.76
CA LEU A 77 -11.81 -31.43 -3.18
C LEU A 77 -10.37 -31.89 -3.46
N ILE A 78 -9.51 -31.94 -2.44
CA ILE A 78 -8.09 -32.27 -2.58
C ILE A 78 -7.87 -33.78 -2.63
N ILE A 79 -7.44 -34.29 -3.78
CA ILE A 79 -7.13 -35.71 -4.01
C ILE A 79 -5.65 -35.92 -4.37
N PRO A 80 -5.03 -37.07 -4.12
CA PRO A 80 -3.59 -37.25 -4.39
C PRO A 80 -3.18 -37.17 -5.87
N SER A 81 -4.13 -37.35 -6.79
CA SER A 81 -3.86 -37.45 -8.23
C SER A 81 -4.14 -36.18 -9.04
N MET A 82 -4.39 -35.03 -8.40
CA MET A 82 -4.66 -33.77 -9.12
C MET A 82 -3.42 -33.28 -9.86
N SER A 83 -3.64 -32.61 -10.99
CA SER A 83 -2.60 -31.86 -11.66
C SER A 83 -2.27 -30.57 -10.87
N ASN A 84 -1.11 -29.98 -11.17
CA ASN A 84 -0.76 -28.65 -10.64
C ASN A 84 -1.76 -27.58 -11.09
N ASP A 85 -2.37 -27.71 -12.28
CA ASP A 85 -3.36 -26.75 -12.75
C ASP A 85 -4.66 -26.85 -11.96
N ASP A 86 -5.15 -28.07 -11.72
CA ASP A 86 -6.36 -28.30 -10.91
C ASP A 86 -6.16 -27.85 -9.46
N LEU A 87 -4.98 -28.14 -8.88
CA LEU A 87 -4.63 -27.69 -7.55
C LEU A 87 -4.59 -26.16 -7.48
N PHE A 88 -3.93 -25.51 -8.44
CA PHE A 88 -3.84 -24.04 -8.46
C PHE A 88 -5.23 -23.41 -8.52
N ASP A 89 -6.13 -23.95 -9.35
CA ASP A 89 -7.48 -23.41 -9.50
C ASP A 89 -8.30 -23.56 -8.21
N ILE A 90 -8.21 -24.71 -7.53
CA ILE A 90 -8.91 -24.94 -6.26
C ILE A 90 -8.36 -24.04 -5.16
N LEU A 91 -7.05 -23.93 -5.02
CA LEU A 91 -6.43 -23.04 -4.02
C LEU A 91 -6.75 -21.57 -4.31
N SER A 92 -6.79 -21.18 -5.59
CA SER A 92 -7.20 -19.84 -6.01
C SER A 92 -8.66 -19.55 -5.66
N GLN A 93 -9.56 -20.52 -5.86
CA GLN A 93 -10.97 -20.39 -5.47
C GLN A 93 -11.12 -20.27 -3.95
N MET A 94 -10.33 -21.01 -3.17
CA MET A 94 -10.31 -20.88 -1.71
C MET A 94 -9.92 -19.46 -1.29
N LEU A 95 -8.85 -18.90 -1.86
CA LEU A 95 -8.44 -17.52 -1.58
C LEU A 95 -9.46 -16.47 -2.09
N TYR A 96 -10.23 -16.80 -3.13
CA TYR A 96 -11.29 -15.91 -3.66
C TYR A 96 -12.39 -15.63 -2.62
N ILE A 97 -12.61 -16.53 -1.64
CA ILE A 97 -13.55 -16.33 -0.53
C ILE A 97 -13.18 -15.13 0.34
N LEU A 98 -11.88 -14.81 0.42
CA LEU A 98 -11.39 -13.65 1.18
C LEU A 98 -11.84 -12.31 0.57
N LYS A 99 -12.28 -12.32 -0.71
CA LYS A 99 -12.72 -11.13 -1.45
C LYS A 99 -11.75 -9.96 -1.30
N ASP A 100 -10.47 -10.25 -1.46
CA ASP A 100 -9.38 -9.31 -1.21
C ASP A 100 -8.50 -9.16 -2.46
N GLY A 101 -8.44 -7.94 -2.99
CA GLY A 101 -7.61 -7.62 -4.16
C GLY A 101 -6.10 -7.70 -3.90
N HIS A 102 -5.67 -7.83 -2.64
CA HIS A 102 -4.27 -7.89 -2.24
C HIS A 102 -3.80 -9.31 -1.89
N VAL A 103 -4.69 -10.30 -1.93
CA VAL A 103 -4.34 -11.72 -1.74
C VAL A 103 -4.07 -12.36 -3.09
N ASN A 104 -2.87 -12.91 -3.27
CA ASN A 104 -2.47 -13.55 -4.53
C ASN A 104 -1.76 -14.88 -4.26
N LEU A 105 -2.09 -15.91 -5.05
CA LEU A 105 -1.29 -17.11 -5.20
C LEU A 105 -0.49 -17.00 -6.50
N SER A 106 0.82 -17.18 -6.43
CA SER A 106 1.72 -17.07 -7.57
C SER A 106 2.43 -18.40 -7.83
N SER A 107 2.34 -18.89 -9.05
CA SER A 107 3.14 -19.99 -9.57
C SER A 107 4.06 -19.48 -10.70
N ALA A 108 4.89 -20.37 -11.25
CA ALA A 108 5.69 -20.04 -12.42
C ALA A 108 4.85 -19.77 -13.68
N SER A 109 3.60 -20.28 -13.76
CA SER A 109 2.75 -20.15 -14.94
C SER A 109 1.74 -19.00 -14.85
N ARG A 110 1.23 -18.70 -13.65
CA ARG A 110 0.17 -17.68 -13.45
C ARG A 110 0.09 -17.17 -12.02
N ILE A 111 -0.63 -16.05 -11.86
CA ILE A 111 -0.97 -15.43 -10.58
C ILE A 111 -2.50 -15.34 -10.46
N SER A 112 -3.04 -15.65 -9.27
CA SER A 112 -4.46 -15.51 -8.98
C SER A 112 -4.81 -14.12 -8.43
N TYR A 113 -6.00 -13.63 -8.75
CA TYR A 113 -6.50 -12.32 -8.34
C TYR A 113 -7.99 -12.38 -8.00
N TYR A 114 -8.42 -11.57 -7.03
CA TYR A 114 -9.83 -11.24 -6.84
C TYR A 114 -10.21 -10.03 -7.70
N ASP A 115 -10.45 -10.27 -9.00
CA ASP A 115 -10.61 -9.21 -10.01
C ASP A 115 -11.76 -8.23 -9.74
N ALA A 116 -12.82 -8.70 -9.08
CA ALA A 116 -13.99 -7.88 -8.73
C ALA A 116 -13.63 -6.69 -7.83
N TRP A 117 -12.52 -6.77 -7.08
CA TRP A 117 -12.02 -5.67 -6.25
C TRP A 117 -11.79 -4.37 -7.01
N TYR A 118 -11.29 -4.49 -8.24
CA TYR A 118 -10.97 -3.37 -9.13
C TYR A 118 -11.99 -3.24 -10.26
N GLN A 119 -12.37 -4.36 -10.89
CA GLN A 119 -13.27 -4.37 -12.05
C GLN A 119 -14.71 -4.00 -11.68
N GLY A 120 -15.10 -4.13 -10.41
CA GLY A 120 -16.40 -3.69 -9.90
C GLY A 120 -16.57 -2.17 -9.79
N TYR A 121 -15.55 -1.38 -10.15
CA TYR A 121 -15.53 0.08 -10.00
C TYR A 121 -15.23 0.78 -11.34
N PRO A 122 -15.85 1.95 -11.60
CA PRO A 122 -15.54 2.78 -12.78
C PRO A 122 -14.04 3.06 -12.87
N TRP A 123 -13.51 3.19 -14.09
CA TRP A 123 -12.07 3.41 -14.29
C TRP A 123 -11.66 4.80 -13.79
N ASN A 124 -12.51 5.81 -14.00
CA ASN A 124 -12.31 7.18 -13.51
C ASN A 124 -11.00 7.83 -13.97
N TYR A 125 -10.45 7.36 -15.08
CA TYR A 125 -9.24 7.89 -15.71
C TYR A 125 -9.26 7.59 -17.22
N ARG A 126 -8.89 8.59 -18.03
CA ARG A 126 -8.73 8.45 -19.48
C ARG A 126 -7.45 9.13 -19.90
N GLU A 127 -6.45 8.30 -20.22
CA GLU A 127 -5.13 8.77 -20.62
C GLU A 127 -5.20 9.67 -21.86
N ASP A 128 -5.99 9.27 -22.85
CA ASP A 128 -6.18 10.04 -24.07
C ASP A 128 -6.76 11.43 -23.80
N ILE A 129 -7.72 11.56 -22.88
CA ILE A 129 -8.27 12.87 -22.51
C ILE A 129 -7.20 13.72 -21.81
N LEU A 130 -6.50 13.14 -20.82
CA LEU A 130 -5.46 13.84 -20.06
C LEU A 130 -4.37 14.40 -20.99
N TYR A 131 -3.81 13.57 -21.87
CA TYR A 131 -2.70 14.00 -22.72
C TYR A 131 -3.14 14.86 -23.91
N ASN A 132 -4.30 14.57 -24.54
CA ASN A 132 -4.72 15.34 -25.71
C ASN A 132 -5.22 16.75 -25.34
N TYR A 133 -5.81 16.94 -24.16
CA TYR A 133 -6.50 18.19 -23.81
C TYR A 133 -5.90 18.97 -22.65
N TYR A 134 -5.15 18.34 -21.74
CA TYR A 134 -4.60 19.02 -20.55
C TYR A 134 -3.07 19.13 -20.59
N LEU A 135 -2.39 18.00 -20.75
CA LEU A 135 -0.93 17.96 -20.67
C LEU A 135 -0.26 18.30 -22.00
N GLY A 136 -0.78 17.83 -23.13
CA GLY A 136 -0.10 17.94 -24.42
C GLY A 136 1.13 17.02 -24.51
N SER A 137 2.10 17.38 -25.35
CA SER A 137 3.33 16.59 -25.53
C SER A 137 4.39 16.86 -24.47
N THR A 138 5.22 15.88 -24.15
CA THR A 138 6.31 15.97 -23.16
C THR A 138 7.28 17.13 -23.40
N ASN A 139 7.45 17.59 -24.65
CA ASN A 139 8.45 18.60 -25.00
C ASN A 139 7.87 20.02 -25.10
N SER A 140 6.55 20.19 -25.00
CA SER A 140 5.90 21.50 -25.16
C SER A 140 4.80 21.77 -24.14
N GLY A 141 4.29 20.72 -23.50
CA GLY A 141 3.05 20.77 -22.75
C GLY A 141 3.23 20.68 -21.23
N TYR A 142 4.19 19.92 -20.73
CA TYR A 142 4.47 19.74 -19.30
C TYR A 142 5.95 19.47 -19.04
N ARG A 143 6.38 19.55 -17.78
CA ARG A 143 7.75 19.25 -17.35
C ARG A 143 7.81 17.89 -16.65
N THR A 144 8.98 17.27 -16.69
CA THR A 144 9.26 16.02 -15.95
C THR A 144 10.42 16.21 -14.98
N SER A 145 10.33 15.56 -13.82
CA SER A 145 11.41 15.50 -12.83
C SER A 145 11.29 14.19 -12.06
N ALA A 146 12.23 13.27 -12.30
CA ALA A 146 12.13 11.89 -11.84
C ALA A 146 10.76 11.26 -12.23
N GLY A 147 10.01 10.68 -11.29
CA GLY A 147 8.68 10.12 -11.56
C GLY A 147 7.53 11.14 -11.72
N LEU A 148 7.78 12.44 -11.58
CA LEU A 148 6.75 13.49 -11.58
C LEU A 148 6.57 14.09 -12.98
N LYS A 149 5.31 14.25 -13.40
CA LYS A 149 4.91 15.07 -14.56
C LYS A 149 4.13 16.28 -14.04
N TYR A 150 4.51 17.50 -14.39
CA TYR A 150 3.94 18.68 -13.75
C TYR A 150 3.82 19.90 -14.69
N LYS A 151 2.84 20.75 -14.42
CA LYS A 151 2.47 21.92 -15.24
C LYS A 151 1.71 22.96 -14.43
N ILE A 152 1.71 24.21 -14.88
CA ILE A 152 0.75 25.24 -14.49
C ILE A 152 -0.30 25.39 -15.60
N PHE A 153 -1.58 25.24 -15.27
CA PHE A 153 -2.67 25.48 -16.20
C PHE A 153 -2.98 26.98 -16.35
N ASP A 154 -3.70 27.34 -17.42
CA ASP A 154 -4.01 28.74 -17.77
C ASP A 154 -4.82 29.48 -16.69
N ASN A 155 -5.54 28.75 -15.85
CA ASN A 155 -6.27 29.26 -14.68
C ASN A 155 -5.39 29.41 -13.42
N ASN A 156 -4.06 29.35 -13.55
CA ASN A 156 -3.09 29.43 -12.45
C ASN A 156 -3.23 28.32 -11.39
N ILE A 157 -3.72 27.15 -11.78
CA ILE A 157 -3.72 25.94 -10.95
C ILE A 157 -2.51 25.08 -11.31
N GLY A 158 -1.75 24.69 -10.30
CA GLY A 158 -0.65 23.75 -10.45
C GLY A 158 -1.16 22.33 -10.60
N TYR A 159 -0.45 21.51 -11.34
CA TYR A 159 -0.76 20.09 -11.53
C TYR A 159 0.49 19.25 -11.41
N ILE A 160 0.39 18.15 -10.66
CA ILE A 160 1.39 17.10 -10.55
C ILE A 160 0.69 15.77 -10.79
N ARG A 161 1.18 14.99 -11.73
CA ARG A 161 0.86 13.56 -11.87
C ARG A 161 2.03 12.72 -11.38
N TYR A 162 1.72 11.73 -10.55
CA TYR A 162 2.69 10.78 -10.04
C TYR A 162 2.14 9.36 -10.16
N GLU A 163 2.66 8.63 -11.14
CA GLU A 163 2.05 7.38 -11.66
C GLU A 163 2.44 6.15 -10.86
N SER A 164 3.54 6.20 -10.10
CA SER A 164 3.97 5.08 -9.27
C SER A 164 4.90 5.55 -8.15
N PHE A 165 4.65 5.10 -6.92
CA PHE A 165 5.60 5.26 -5.81
C PHE A 165 6.86 4.39 -5.96
N SER A 166 6.94 3.52 -6.97
CA SER A 166 8.19 2.83 -7.33
C SER A 166 9.16 3.74 -8.08
N ALA A 167 8.66 4.80 -8.72
CA ALA A 167 9.51 5.78 -9.38
C ALA A 167 10.16 6.70 -8.34
N GLY A 168 11.47 6.55 -8.10
CA GLY A 168 12.19 7.34 -7.09
C GLY A 168 11.99 8.85 -7.25
N VAL A 169 11.89 9.56 -6.13
CA VAL A 169 11.80 11.03 -6.08
C VAL A 169 12.63 11.57 -4.94
N GLY A 170 13.57 12.48 -5.23
CA GLY A 170 14.43 13.11 -4.23
C GLY A 170 13.95 14.50 -3.81
N ASP A 171 14.51 15.02 -2.72
CA ASP A 171 14.14 16.35 -2.22
C ASP A 171 14.45 17.48 -3.21
N GLY A 172 15.59 17.41 -3.91
CA GLY A 172 15.91 18.38 -4.96
C GLY A 172 14.90 18.37 -6.12
N ASN A 173 14.34 17.20 -6.47
CA ASN A 173 13.29 17.12 -7.49
C ASN A 173 12.01 17.83 -7.03
N LEU A 174 11.61 17.60 -5.78
CA LEU A 174 10.42 18.21 -5.19
C LEU A 174 10.59 19.71 -5.00
N ASP A 175 11.80 20.17 -4.67
CA ASP A 175 12.11 21.59 -4.54
C ASP A 175 11.92 22.33 -5.87
N GLU A 176 12.50 21.81 -6.96
CA GLU A 176 12.34 22.39 -8.30
C GLU A 176 10.88 22.42 -8.76
N VAL A 177 10.14 21.33 -8.50
CA VAL A 177 8.71 21.24 -8.84
C VAL A 177 7.90 22.27 -8.06
N LEU A 178 8.05 22.31 -6.74
CA LEU A 178 7.28 23.23 -5.90
C LEU A 178 7.70 24.69 -6.10
N TYR A 179 8.96 24.95 -6.39
CA TYR A 179 9.45 26.29 -6.76
C TYR A 179 8.81 26.76 -8.07
N TYR A 180 8.73 25.89 -9.09
CA TYR A 180 8.04 26.21 -10.33
C TYR A 180 6.54 26.51 -10.09
N LEU A 181 5.88 25.72 -9.24
CA LEU A 181 4.44 25.85 -8.97
C LEU A 181 4.09 26.94 -7.94
N GLN A 182 5.06 27.62 -7.31
CA GLN A 182 4.83 28.50 -6.16
C GLN A 182 3.83 29.65 -6.42
N ILE A 183 3.72 30.09 -7.68
CA ILE A 183 2.81 31.16 -8.10
C ILE A 183 1.35 30.73 -8.18
N CYS A 184 1.07 29.42 -8.21
CA CYS A 184 -0.27 28.87 -8.40
C CYS A 184 -1.16 29.07 -7.16
N ASN A 185 -2.46 29.24 -7.38
CA ASN A 185 -3.43 29.47 -6.31
C ASN A 185 -3.76 28.17 -5.55
N GLY A 186 -3.71 27.05 -6.25
CA GLY A 186 -3.98 25.71 -5.73
C GLY A 186 -3.20 24.66 -6.50
N LEU A 187 -3.24 23.43 -6.01
CA LEU A 187 -2.53 22.30 -6.61
C LEU A 187 -3.44 21.10 -6.77
N ILE A 188 -3.40 20.48 -7.95
CA ILE A 188 -3.94 19.15 -8.21
C ILE A 188 -2.80 18.14 -8.12
N ILE A 189 -2.98 17.10 -7.32
CA ILE A 189 -2.08 15.93 -7.28
C ILE A 189 -2.86 14.73 -7.81
N ASP A 190 -2.57 14.33 -9.04
CA ASP A 190 -3.19 13.20 -9.69
C ASP A 190 -2.38 11.92 -9.43
N VAL A 191 -2.97 11.02 -8.63
CA VAL A 191 -2.44 9.68 -8.32
C VAL A 191 -3.35 8.58 -8.86
N ARG A 192 -4.29 8.89 -9.76
CA ARG A 192 -5.14 7.88 -10.42
C ARG A 192 -4.27 6.89 -11.20
N ASP A 193 -4.62 5.61 -11.09
CA ASP A 193 -3.87 4.44 -11.59
C ASP A 193 -2.50 4.22 -10.92
N ASN A 194 -2.21 4.87 -9.79
CA ASN A 194 -0.98 4.61 -9.03
C ASN A 194 -1.18 3.46 -8.03
N GLY A 195 -0.71 2.26 -8.39
CA GLY A 195 -0.78 1.05 -7.57
C GLY A 195 0.20 0.99 -6.38
N GLY A 196 0.86 2.09 -6.02
CA GLY A 196 1.78 2.14 -4.89
C GLY A 196 3.23 1.95 -5.28
N GLY A 197 4.01 1.33 -4.38
CA GLY A 197 5.46 1.24 -4.46
C GLY A 197 6.12 1.55 -3.12
N ASN A 198 7.11 2.46 -3.10
CA ASN A 198 7.91 2.71 -1.91
C ASN A 198 7.26 3.72 -0.94
N LEU A 199 6.99 3.31 0.30
CA LEU A 199 6.45 4.16 1.37
C LEU A 199 7.31 5.38 1.69
N THR A 200 8.63 5.30 1.47
CA THR A 200 9.55 6.45 1.65
C THR A 200 9.26 7.56 0.65
N ASN A 201 8.88 7.22 -0.58
CA ASN A 201 8.48 8.24 -1.56
C ASN A 201 7.14 8.86 -1.17
N SER A 202 6.21 8.05 -0.65
CA SER A 202 4.91 8.50 -0.12
C SER A 202 5.07 9.51 1.00
N SER A 203 5.81 9.16 2.06
CA SER A 203 6.05 10.05 3.20
C SER A 203 6.87 11.28 2.81
N ARG A 204 7.89 11.14 1.94
CA ARG A 204 8.71 12.28 1.48
C ARG A 204 7.89 13.32 0.71
N ILE A 205 6.99 12.88 -0.19
CA ILE A 205 6.09 13.80 -0.90
C ILE A 205 5.13 14.44 0.10
N ALA A 206 4.48 13.65 0.96
CA ALA A 206 3.49 14.16 1.90
C ALA A 206 4.07 15.15 2.93
N ALA A 207 5.34 14.96 3.34
CA ALA A 207 6.07 15.87 4.22
C ALA A 207 6.17 17.31 3.66
N ARG A 208 5.96 17.52 2.35
CA ARG A 208 5.91 18.86 1.75
C ARG A 208 4.65 19.63 2.09
N PHE A 209 3.63 18.99 2.66
CA PHE A 209 2.29 19.56 2.81
C PHE A 209 1.90 19.84 4.27
N THR A 210 2.82 19.75 5.23
CA THR A 210 2.60 20.09 6.64
C THR A 210 3.76 20.94 7.17
N ASP A 211 3.49 21.81 8.15
CA ASP A 211 4.47 22.62 8.87
C ASP A 211 4.75 22.11 10.30
N LYS A 212 3.99 21.11 10.74
CA LYS A 212 4.05 20.52 12.08
C LYS A 212 4.07 19.00 12.02
N LEU A 213 4.56 18.39 13.10
CA LEU A 213 4.40 16.95 13.35
C LEU A 213 2.91 16.60 13.34
N ALA A 214 2.54 15.59 12.54
CA ALA A 214 1.17 15.14 12.40
C ALA A 214 1.05 13.65 12.72
N LEU A 215 0.08 13.28 13.56
CA LEU A 215 -0.38 11.90 13.69
C LEU A 215 -1.15 11.54 12.41
N THR A 216 -0.71 10.51 11.71
CA THR A 216 -1.30 10.09 10.42
C THR A 216 -2.07 8.80 10.52
N GLY A 217 -1.89 8.03 11.60
CA GLY A 217 -2.59 6.76 11.77
C GLY A 217 -1.93 5.86 12.79
N TYR A 218 -2.29 4.59 12.69
CA TYR A 218 -1.78 3.53 13.55
C TYR A 218 -1.46 2.27 12.73
N ILE A 219 -0.53 1.47 13.22
CA ILE A 219 -0.18 0.16 12.66
C ILE A 219 -0.27 -0.92 13.75
N GLN A 220 -0.70 -2.12 13.36
CA GLN A 220 -0.57 -3.33 14.16
C GLN A 220 0.20 -4.40 13.38
N HIS A 221 0.79 -5.36 14.10
CA HIS A 221 1.35 -6.57 13.54
C HIS A 221 0.86 -7.79 14.32
N LYS A 222 0.87 -8.96 13.68
CA LYS A 222 0.52 -10.24 14.33
C LYS A 222 1.56 -10.61 15.38
N THR A 223 1.09 -11.00 16.57
CA THR A 223 1.92 -11.42 17.72
C THR A 223 1.74 -12.89 18.06
N GLY A 224 0.77 -13.56 17.46
CA GLY A 224 0.45 -14.97 17.65
C GLY A 224 -0.42 -15.54 16.52
N PRO A 225 -0.72 -16.84 16.57
CA PRO A 225 -1.48 -17.54 15.53
C PRO A 225 -2.99 -17.24 15.57
N GLY A 226 -3.54 -16.81 16.71
CA GLY A 226 -4.97 -16.49 16.80
C GLY A 226 -5.34 -15.34 15.87
N HIS A 227 -6.52 -15.38 15.24
CA HIS A 227 -6.94 -14.41 14.21
C HIS A 227 -6.82 -12.94 14.67
N ASN A 228 -7.10 -12.68 15.95
CA ASN A 228 -6.99 -11.36 16.59
C ASN A 228 -5.75 -11.15 17.48
N ASP A 229 -4.74 -12.02 17.42
CA ASP A 229 -3.49 -11.85 18.16
C ASP A 229 -2.64 -10.75 17.52
N PHE A 230 -2.97 -9.50 17.83
CA PHE A 230 -2.29 -8.30 17.35
C PHE A 230 -1.52 -7.60 18.47
N SER A 231 -0.48 -6.85 18.09
CA SER A 231 0.13 -5.86 18.97
C SER A 231 -0.87 -4.77 19.35
N GLU A 232 -0.54 -3.99 20.38
CA GLU A 232 -1.18 -2.68 20.57
C GLU A 232 -1.01 -1.81 19.32
N MET A 233 -1.92 -0.86 19.12
CA MET A 233 -1.84 0.10 18.02
C MET A 233 -0.66 1.05 18.21
N GLU A 234 0.34 0.96 17.32
CA GLU A 234 1.50 1.86 17.33
C GLU A 234 1.20 3.11 16.50
N PRO A 235 1.35 4.32 17.05
CA PRO A 235 1.07 5.56 16.32
C PRO A 235 2.12 5.85 15.25
N ILE A 236 1.67 6.24 14.06
CA ILE A 236 2.50 6.69 12.95
C ILE A 236 2.46 8.20 12.87
N TYR A 237 3.64 8.83 12.82
CA TYR A 237 3.78 10.26 12.69
C TYR A 237 4.47 10.66 11.38
N LEU A 238 4.08 11.80 10.82
CA LEU A 238 4.76 12.48 9.73
C LEU A 238 5.43 13.76 10.24
N GLU A 239 6.74 13.83 10.07
CA GLU A 239 7.52 15.06 10.26
C GLU A 239 7.45 15.96 9.02
N PRO A 240 7.37 17.30 9.18
CA PRO A 240 7.42 18.22 8.06
C PRO A 240 8.80 18.18 7.38
N SER A 241 8.82 18.38 6.06
CA SER A 241 10.07 18.55 5.32
C SER A 241 10.80 19.82 5.77
N ASN A 242 12.13 19.79 5.81
CA ASN A 242 12.97 20.96 6.05
C ASN A 242 13.23 21.80 4.79
N SER A 243 12.56 21.51 3.66
CA SER A 243 12.71 22.24 2.40
C SER A 243 11.43 22.99 2.00
N ILE A 244 11.24 23.29 0.71
CA ILE A 244 10.06 23.99 0.19
C ILE A 244 8.80 23.18 0.52
N ARG A 245 7.81 23.86 1.12
CA ARG A 245 6.52 23.30 1.54
C ARG A 245 5.36 24.03 0.88
N TRP A 246 4.32 23.28 0.53
CA TRP A 246 3.07 23.78 -0.04
C TRP A 246 1.98 23.92 1.02
N GLN A 247 1.50 25.14 1.24
CA GLN A 247 0.50 25.46 2.27
C GLN A 247 -0.83 25.97 1.71
N LYS A 248 -0.99 26.03 0.38
CA LYS A 248 -2.26 26.39 -0.27
C LYS A 248 -3.17 25.16 -0.42
N LYS A 249 -4.39 25.35 -0.91
CA LYS A 249 -5.39 24.29 -1.14
C LYS A 249 -4.86 23.25 -2.13
N VAL A 250 -5.19 21.98 -1.87
CA VAL A 250 -4.77 20.81 -2.66
C VAL A 250 -5.97 19.92 -2.94
N VAL A 251 -6.14 19.51 -4.18
CA VAL A 251 -7.08 18.45 -4.57
C VAL A 251 -6.26 17.22 -4.97
N ILE A 252 -6.54 16.07 -4.37
CA ILE A 252 -5.92 14.79 -4.73
C ILE A 252 -6.92 14.00 -5.55
N LEU A 253 -6.55 13.65 -6.79
CA LEU A 253 -7.41 12.83 -7.65
C LEU A 253 -7.14 11.35 -7.36
N THR A 254 -8.19 10.60 -7.02
CA THR A 254 -8.11 9.18 -6.70
C THR A 254 -9.11 8.36 -7.50
N ASN A 255 -8.74 7.11 -7.79
CA ASN A 255 -9.65 6.08 -8.30
C ASN A 255 -9.41 4.74 -7.56
N ARG A 256 -10.18 3.70 -7.91
CA ARG A 256 -10.05 2.37 -7.28
C ARG A 256 -8.68 1.72 -7.52
N ARG A 257 -7.88 2.22 -8.46
CA ARG A 257 -6.54 1.71 -8.78
C ARG A 257 -5.44 2.43 -7.96
N CYS A 258 -5.82 3.36 -7.07
CA CYS A 258 -4.94 3.90 -6.05
C CYS A 258 -4.87 2.94 -4.86
N TYR A 259 -3.86 2.08 -4.73
CA TYR A 259 -3.77 1.12 -3.62
C TYR A 259 -2.35 1.06 -3.02
N SER A 260 -2.17 0.28 -1.95
CA SER A 260 -0.87 0.10 -1.28
C SER A 260 -0.29 1.44 -0.80
N ALA A 261 0.98 1.75 -1.09
CA ALA A 261 1.61 3.00 -0.68
C ALA A 261 0.86 4.28 -1.14
N THR A 262 0.04 4.20 -2.19
CA THR A 262 -0.83 5.30 -2.62
C THR A 262 -2.01 5.49 -1.67
N ASN A 263 -2.58 4.41 -1.13
CA ASN A 263 -3.61 4.49 -0.11
C ASN A 263 -3.05 5.13 1.17
N ASP A 264 -1.84 4.74 1.58
CA ASP A 264 -1.12 5.37 2.68
C ASP A 264 -0.83 6.86 2.40
N PHE A 265 -0.42 7.22 1.18
CA PHE A 265 -0.23 8.62 0.78
C PHE A 265 -1.50 9.44 0.95
N VAL A 266 -2.65 8.93 0.47
CA VAL A 266 -3.94 9.59 0.60
C VAL A 266 -4.34 9.74 2.07
N ASN A 267 -4.14 8.70 2.89
CA ASN A 267 -4.39 8.75 4.33
C ASN A 267 -3.54 9.83 5.02
N ILE A 268 -2.23 9.83 4.76
CA ILE A 268 -1.30 10.80 5.32
C ILE A 268 -1.74 12.22 4.96
N MET A 269 -1.97 12.48 3.67
CA MET A 269 -2.35 13.80 3.19
C MET A 269 -3.66 14.29 3.81
N ARG A 270 -4.68 13.44 3.90
CA ARG A 270 -5.97 13.80 4.52
C ARG A 270 -5.85 14.05 6.01
N SER A 271 -4.95 13.33 6.69
CA SER A 271 -4.69 13.51 8.12
C SER A 271 -4.11 14.88 8.47
N LEU A 272 -3.53 15.60 7.48
CA LEU A 272 -3.01 16.96 7.65
C LEU A 272 -4.10 18.05 7.70
N ASN A 273 -5.36 17.70 7.48
CA ASN A 273 -6.47 18.61 7.75
C ASN A 273 -6.74 18.69 9.26
N ASN A 274 -7.15 19.88 9.71
CA ASN A 274 -7.68 20.08 11.05
C ASN A 274 -9.19 19.88 11.03
N ASP A 275 -9.73 19.16 12.01
CA ASP A 275 -11.13 18.69 12.00
C ASP A 275 -12.17 19.80 12.16
N ASN A 276 -11.74 20.98 12.63
CA ASN A 276 -12.60 22.14 12.91
C ASN A 276 -12.39 23.30 11.93
N GLU A 277 -11.71 23.05 10.80
CA GLU A 277 -11.37 24.06 9.80
C GLU A 277 -11.79 23.58 8.41
N ASP A 278 -11.88 24.53 7.47
CA ASP A 278 -12.10 24.19 6.08
C ASP A 278 -10.96 23.30 5.56
N LYS A 279 -11.34 22.22 4.86
CA LYS A 279 -10.37 21.24 4.35
C LYS A 279 -9.45 21.92 3.32
N ARG A 280 -8.17 21.97 3.67
CA ARG A 280 -7.11 22.40 2.73
C ARG A 280 -6.79 21.31 1.73
N ILE A 281 -6.82 20.04 2.14
CA ILE A 281 -6.56 18.87 1.30
C ILE A 281 -7.87 18.13 1.07
N ILE A 282 -8.27 17.98 -0.19
CA ILE A 282 -9.55 17.40 -0.58
C ILE A 282 -9.30 16.20 -1.49
N GLN A 283 -9.79 15.02 -1.11
CA GLN A 283 -9.80 13.86 -1.99
C GLN A 283 -11.00 13.94 -2.94
N LEU A 284 -10.75 13.90 -4.24
CA LEU A 284 -11.75 14.00 -5.31
C LEU A 284 -11.65 12.78 -6.23
N GLY A 285 -12.80 12.21 -6.61
CA GLY A 285 -12.87 11.08 -7.53
C GLY A 285 -13.58 9.89 -6.90
N ASP A 286 -12.89 8.77 -6.75
CA ASP A 286 -13.46 7.54 -6.20
C ASP A 286 -12.71 7.05 -4.94
N GLN A 287 -13.30 6.07 -4.26
CA GLN A 287 -12.67 5.33 -3.19
C GLN A 287 -11.37 4.70 -3.71
N THR A 288 -10.29 4.85 -2.94
CA THR A 288 -9.02 4.18 -3.24
C THR A 288 -9.20 2.66 -3.22
N GLY A 289 -8.28 1.93 -3.83
CA GLY A 289 -8.27 0.46 -3.81
C GLY A 289 -7.94 -0.16 -2.46
N GLY A 290 -7.66 0.65 -1.44
CA GLY A 290 -7.26 0.11 -0.15
C GLY A 290 -5.90 -0.55 -0.19
N GLY A 291 -5.69 -1.51 0.69
CA GLY A 291 -4.37 -2.09 0.95
C GLY A 291 -3.46 -1.04 1.57
N SER A 292 -3.01 -1.30 2.78
CA SER A 292 -2.16 -0.39 3.53
C SER A 292 -1.47 -1.22 4.58
N GLY A 293 -0.16 -1.34 4.45
CA GLY A 293 0.60 -2.31 5.22
C GLY A 293 1.84 -2.80 4.48
N LEU A 294 2.65 -3.53 5.23
CA LEU A 294 3.75 -4.29 4.66
C LEU A 294 3.20 -5.64 4.17
N PRO A 295 3.51 -6.03 2.92
CA PRO A 295 3.08 -7.32 2.42
C PRO A 295 3.81 -8.44 3.17
N PHE A 296 3.07 -9.49 3.53
CA PHE A 296 3.62 -10.79 3.87
C PHE A 296 3.68 -11.63 2.60
N SER A 297 4.74 -12.42 2.49
CA SER A 297 4.87 -13.46 1.48
C SER A 297 5.38 -14.73 2.16
N SER A 298 4.84 -15.87 1.77
CA SER A 298 5.34 -17.19 2.17
C SER A 298 5.29 -18.16 1.00
N GLU A 299 6.16 -19.17 1.04
CA GLU A 299 6.31 -20.19 0.01
C GLU A 299 5.59 -21.48 0.44
N LEU A 300 4.97 -22.16 -0.52
CA LEU A 300 4.38 -23.48 -0.36
C LEU A 300 5.40 -24.57 -0.75
N PRO A 301 5.22 -25.84 -0.35
CA PRO A 301 6.19 -26.91 -0.61
C PRO A 301 6.50 -27.14 -2.10
N ASN A 302 5.56 -26.79 -2.98
CA ASN A 302 5.72 -26.89 -4.43
C ASN A 302 6.40 -25.67 -5.10
N GLY A 303 6.85 -24.68 -4.31
CA GLY A 303 7.50 -23.46 -4.77
C GLY A 303 6.57 -22.34 -5.22
N TRP A 304 5.25 -22.50 -5.04
CA TRP A 304 4.32 -21.38 -5.19
C TRP A 304 4.43 -20.42 -4.02
N SER A 305 4.01 -19.18 -4.20
CA SER A 305 4.00 -18.20 -3.11
C SER A 305 2.62 -17.60 -2.92
N VAL A 306 2.26 -17.37 -1.66
CA VAL A 306 1.08 -16.60 -1.29
C VAL A 306 1.53 -15.24 -0.75
N ARG A 307 0.83 -14.17 -1.13
CA ARG A 307 1.08 -12.80 -0.69
C ARG A 307 -0.21 -12.13 -0.23
N PHE A 308 -0.16 -11.36 0.86
CA PHE A 308 -1.27 -10.53 1.37
C PHE A 308 -0.80 -9.43 2.32
N SER A 309 -1.69 -8.50 2.68
CA SER A 309 -1.45 -7.46 3.68
C SER A 309 -1.34 -8.07 5.08
N ALA A 310 -0.22 -7.84 5.77
CA ALA A 310 0.11 -8.51 7.06
C ALA A 310 0.12 -7.59 8.27
N SER A 311 -0.06 -6.29 8.03
CA SER A 311 0.02 -5.27 9.07
C SER A 311 -1.17 -4.34 8.89
N PRO A 312 -2.25 -4.52 9.69
CA PRO A 312 -3.40 -3.63 9.63
C PRO A 312 -2.96 -2.20 9.87
N HIS A 313 -3.28 -1.33 8.92
CA HIS A 313 -3.15 0.12 9.06
C HIS A 313 -4.52 0.75 9.32
N PHE A 314 -4.48 1.80 10.12
CA PHE A 314 -5.65 2.57 10.51
C PHE A 314 -5.39 4.06 10.31
N ASP A 315 -6.44 4.82 10.01
CA ASP A 315 -6.38 6.28 10.03
C ASP A 315 -6.18 6.83 11.46
N LYS A 316 -5.99 8.16 11.58
CA LYS A 316 -5.80 8.83 12.88
C LYS A 316 -6.99 8.70 13.85
N TYR A 317 -8.11 8.13 13.41
CA TYR A 317 -9.31 7.85 14.22
C TYR A 317 -9.49 6.36 14.53
N GLY A 318 -8.53 5.51 14.13
CA GLY A 318 -8.58 4.07 14.37
C GLY A 318 -9.46 3.30 13.38
N LYS A 319 -9.82 3.89 12.24
CA LYS A 319 -10.57 3.19 11.19
C LYS A 319 -9.64 2.49 10.22
N SER A 320 -9.93 1.22 9.91
CA SER A 320 -9.13 0.42 8.97
C SER A 320 -9.07 1.07 7.58
N LEU A 321 -7.89 0.96 6.97
CA LEU A 321 -7.57 1.46 5.64
C LEU A 321 -7.61 0.36 4.56
N GLU A 322 -7.82 -0.91 4.94
CA GLU A 322 -7.69 -2.07 4.04
C GLU A 322 -8.68 -2.05 2.87
N ASP A 323 -9.94 -1.65 3.11
CA ASP A 323 -10.97 -1.57 2.05
C ASP A 323 -10.85 -0.31 1.18
N GLY A 324 -9.98 0.63 1.56
CA GLY A 324 -9.79 1.91 0.91
C GLY A 324 -10.55 3.07 1.53
N ILE A 325 -10.20 4.25 1.05
CA ILE A 325 -10.52 5.54 1.62
C ILE A 325 -11.53 6.22 0.70
N LYS A 326 -12.74 6.45 1.22
CA LYS A 326 -13.80 7.16 0.49
C LYS A 326 -13.41 8.61 0.22
N PRO A 327 -13.73 9.15 -0.97
CA PRO A 327 -13.40 10.52 -1.34
C PRO A 327 -14.24 11.51 -0.54
N ASP A 328 -13.71 12.72 -0.39
CA ASP A 328 -14.48 13.83 0.16
C ASP A 328 -15.53 14.33 -0.85
N VAL A 329 -15.19 14.26 -2.14
CA VAL A 329 -16.09 14.56 -3.25
C VAL A 329 -16.06 13.40 -4.25
N TYR A 330 -17.19 12.71 -4.39
CA TYR A 330 -17.33 11.60 -5.35
C TYR A 330 -17.63 12.11 -6.76
N VAL A 331 -16.91 11.60 -7.76
CA VAL A 331 -17.18 11.85 -9.19
C VAL A 331 -17.04 10.53 -9.96
N ASN A 332 -18.05 10.23 -10.78
CA ASN A 332 -18.04 9.08 -11.69
C ASN A 332 -17.85 9.59 -13.13
N MET A 333 -16.61 9.57 -13.61
CA MET A 333 -16.24 10.01 -14.95
C MET A 333 -16.93 9.17 -16.02
N ASP A 334 -16.90 7.85 -15.89
CA ASP A 334 -17.43 6.93 -16.91
C ASP A 334 -18.90 7.22 -17.17
N LYS A 335 -19.68 7.40 -16.09
CA LYS A 335 -21.09 7.78 -16.15
C LYS A 335 -21.31 9.15 -16.81
N ILE A 336 -20.52 10.17 -16.44
CA ILE A 336 -20.64 11.52 -17.01
C ILE A 336 -20.35 11.49 -18.52
N LEU A 337 -19.33 10.74 -18.94
CA LEU A 337 -18.96 10.62 -20.33
C LEU A 337 -20.01 9.82 -21.12
N GLU A 338 -20.59 8.76 -20.55
CA GLU A 338 -21.66 7.98 -21.17
C GLU A 338 -22.92 8.83 -21.38
N GLU A 339 -23.38 9.53 -20.34
CA GLU A 339 -24.52 10.45 -20.41
C GLU A 339 -24.29 11.57 -21.45
N GLY A 340 -23.06 12.08 -21.56
CA GLY A 340 -22.68 13.05 -22.58
C GLY A 340 -22.85 12.52 -24.00
N ILE A 341 -22.47 11.26 -24.27
CA ILE A 341 -22.68 10.62 -25.57
C ILE A 341 -24.17 10.48 -25.87
N GLU A 342 -24.96 10.00 -24.91
CA GLU A 342 -26.41 9.82 -25.07
C GLU A 342 -27.13 11.13 -25.38
N GLN A 343 -26.64 12.24 -24.83
CA GLN A 343 -27.17 13.59 -25.04
C GLN A 343 -26.61 14.28 -26.30
N GLY A 344 -25.65 13.67 -26.98
CA GLY A 344 -24.96 14.27 -28.14
C GLY A 344 -23.97 15.38 -27.78
N ASP A 345 -23.55 15.49 -26.52
CA ASP A 345 -22.50 16.40 -26.06
C ASP A 345 -21.11 15.82 -26.33
N ILE A 346 -20.61 16.06 -27.54
CA ILE A 346 -19.28 15.64 -27.98
C ILE A 346 -18.17 16.37 -27.20
N GLU A 347 -18.43 17.56 -26.64
CA GLU A 347 -17.42 18.33 -25.91
C GLU A 347 -17.10 17.72 -24.55
N SER A 348 -18.07 17.05 -23.91
CA SER A 348 -17.83 16.26 -22.69
C SER A 348 -16.70 15.25 -22.85
N GLN A 349 -16.54 14.66 -24.05
CA GLN A 349 -15.52 13.65 -24.35
C GLN A 349 -14.10 14.20 -24.42
N LYS A 350 -13.94 15.52 -24.34
CA LYS A 350 -12.64 16.20 -24.34
C LYS A 350 -12.27 16.74 -22.97
N LYS A 351 -13.11 16.52 -21.97
CA LYS A 351 -12.92 17.03 -20.61
C LYS A 351 -12.78 15.87 -19.64
N ASP A 352 -11.84 15.99 -18.73
CA ASP A 352 -11.71 15.08 -17.59
C ASP A 352 -12.58 15.65 -16.45
N PRO A 353 -13.73 15.04 -16.13
CA PRO A 353 -14.66 15.59 -15.14
C PRO A 353 -14.04 15.78 -13.75
N LEU A 354 -13.02 14.98 -13.40
CA LEU A 354 -12.33 15.11 -12.11
C LEU A 354 -11.40 16.32 -12.12
N ILE A 355 -10.70 16.59 -13.23
CA ILE A 355 -9.86 17.80 -13.35
C ILE A 355 -10.73 19.06 -13.39
N GLU A 356 -11.83 19.05 -14.16
CA GLU A 356 -12.76 20.18 -14.20
C GLU A 356 -13.34 20.47 -12.82
N LYS A 357 -13.77 19.43 -12.09
CA LYS A 357 -14.29 19.60 -10.73
C LYS A 357 -13.21 20.10 -9.75
N ALA A 358 -11.95 19.68 -9.94
CA ALA A 358 -10.83 20.21 -9.15
C ALA A 358 -10.60 21.70 -9.42
N PHE A 359 -10.74 22.16 -10.67
CA PHE A 359 -10.64 23.58 -11.01
C PHE A 359 -11.71 24.41 -10.30
N GLU A 360 -12.96 23.94 -10.27
CA GLU A 360 -14.03 24.60 -9.52
C GLU A 360 -13.65 24.75 -8.04
N ILE A 361 -13.25 23.65 -7.39
CA ILE A 361 -12.90 23.63 -5.97
C ILE A 361 -11.71 24.55 -5.64
N LEU A 362 -10.74 24.68 -6.54
CA LEU A 362 -9.52 25.47 -6.32
C LEU A 362 -9.66 26.93 -6.77
N SER A 363 -10.76 27.30 -7.42
CA SER A 363 -11.06 28.69 -7.83
C SER A 363 -11.92 29.44 -6.82
N GLU A 364 -12.53 28.72 -5.88
CA GLU A 364 -13.17 29.23 -4.65
C GLU A 364 -12.13 29.58 -3.58
#